data_AF-B8F809-F1
#
_entry.id   AF-B8F809-F1
#
_cell.length_a   1.000
_cell.length_b   1.000
_cell.length_c   1.000
_cell.angle_alpha   90.00
_cell.angle_beta   90.00
_cell.angle_gamma   90.00
#
_symmetry.space_group_name_H-M   'P 1'
#
loop_
_entity.id
_entity.type
_entity.pdbx_description
1 polymer ?
#
loop_
_entity_poly.entity_id
_entity_poly.type
_entity_poly.pdbx_seq_one_letter_code
_entity_poly.pdbx_strand_id
1 'polypeptide(L)' 'MTKIERIREQQRQLQIQFKAWMDDKKKREVLTFQRSNGNIVRHYPDGHEEIIEYAK' A
#
# COMPACT_ATOMS: atom_id res chain seq x y z
N MET A 1 16.89 22.02 -10.01
CA MET A 1 15.78 21.45 -9.20
C MET A 1 15.19 22.53 -8.31
N THR A 2 13.92 22.84 -8.49
CA THR A 2 13.13 23.67 -7.58
C THR A 2 12.80 22.91 -6.29
N LYS A 3 12.34 23.62 -5.26
CA LYS A 3 11.86 23.01 -4.02
C LYS A 3 10.72 22.00 -4.28
N ILE A 4 9.83 22.28 -5.24
CA ILE A 4 8.71 21.42 -5.61
C ILE A 4 9.22 20.13 -6.27
N GLU A 5 10.19 20.22 -7.18
CA GLU A 5 10.78 19.04 -7.83
C GLU A 5 11.47 18.13 -6.81
N ARG A 6 12.17 18.70 -5.83
CA ARG A 6 12.80 17.91 -4.76
C ARG A 6 11.77 17.18 -3.89
N ILE A 7 10.67 17.85 -3.55
CA ILE A 7 9.57 17.25 -2.77
C ILE A 7 8.92 16.10 -3.57
N ARG A 8 8.67 16.30 -4.87
CA ARG A 8 8.11 15.24 -5.74
C ARG A 8 9.04 14.03 -5.82
N GLU A 9 10.34 14.25 -5.97
CA GLU A 9 11.29 13.14 -6.00
C GLU A 9 11.35 12.40 -4.66
N GLN A 10 11.33 13.10 -3.54
CA GLN A 10 11.25 12.48 -2.21
C GLN A 10 9.98 11.65 -2.04
N GLN A 11 8.82 12.16 -2.49
CA GLN A 11 7.56 11.41 -2.47
C GLN A 11 7.64 10.16 -3.34
N ARG A 12 8.25 10.24 -4.52
CA ARG A 12 8.47 9.09 -5.42
C ARG A 12 9.32 8.01 -4.74
N GLN A 13 10.43 8.40 -4.11
CA GLN A 13 11.31 7.46 -3.41
C GLN A 13 10.59 6.78 -2.23
N LEU A 14 9.81 7.54 -1.46
CA LEU A 14 9.01 6.99 -0.37
C LEU A 14 7.97 5.98 -0.87
N GLN A 15 7.30 6.27 -2.00
CA GLN A 15 6.34 5.34 -2.59
C GLN A 15 7.00 4.03 -3.05
N ILE A 16 8.20 4.09 -3.62
CA ILE A 16 8.96 2.91 -4.02
C ILE A 16 9.33 2.06 -2.81
N GLN A 17 9.87 2.68 -1.76
CA GLN A 17 10.24 1.99 -0.52
C GLN A 17 9.03 1.38 0.18
N PHE A 18 7.93 2.14 0.26
CA PHE A 18 6.68 1.67 0.85
C PHE A 18 6.13 0.46 0.09
N LYS A 19 6.15 0.49 -1.24
CA LYS A 19 5.73 -0.65 -2.06
C LYS A 19 6.57 -1.90 -1.78
N ALA A 20 7.89 -1.76 -1.81
CA ALA A 20 8.78 -2.90 -1.55
C ALA A 20 8.56 -3.49 -0.14
N TRP A 21 8.38 -2.63 0.87
CA TRP A 21 8.07 -3.04 2.22
C TRP A 21 6.71 -3.74 2.33
N MET A 22 5.66 -3.19 1.71
CA MET A 22 4.32 -3.82 1.68
C MET A 22 4.36 -5.18 0.98
N ASP A 23 5.07 -5.32 -0.14
CA ASP A 23 5.17 -6.56 -0.90
C ASP A 23 5.91 -7.66 -0.12
N ASP A 24 6.93 -7.32 0.67
CA ASP A 24 7.59 -8.28 1.58
C ASP A 24 6.66 -8.64 2.75
N LYS A 25 6.02 -7.64 3.36
CA LYS A 25 5.15 -7.82 4.53
C LYS A 25 3.94 -8.70 4.23
N LYS A 26 3.33 -8.53 3.05
CA LYS A 26 2.21 -9.35 2.54
C LYS A 26 2.52 -10.84 2.56
N LYS A 27 3.79 -11.25 2.36
CA LYS A 27 4.20 -12.66 2.34
C LYS A 27 4.33 -13.29 3.73
N ARG A 28 4.29 -12.48 4.80
CA ARG A 28 4.62 -12.92 6.16
C ARG A 28 3.49 -12.67 7.15
N GLU A 29 2.66 -11.66 6.90
CA GLU A 29 1.66 -11.18 7.84
C GLU A 29 0.28 -11.01 7.18
N VAL A 30 -0.77 -11.15 7.98
CA VAL A 30 -2.13 -10.75 7.58
C VAL A 30 -2.23 -9.22 7.67
N LEU A 31 -2.60 -8.57 6.57
CA LEU A 31 -2.63 -7.11 6.47
C LEU A 31 -4.04 -6.61 6.17
N THR A 32 -4.46 -5.56 6.88
CA THR A 32 -5.69 -4.84 6.56
C THR A 32 -5.35 -3.46 6.01
N PHE A 33 -5.84 -3.13 4.81
CA PHE A 33 -5.60 -1.83 4.18
C PHE A 33 -6.77 -1.39 3.30
N GLN A 34 -6.88 -0.07 3.08
CA GLN A 34 -7.85 0.49 2.16
C GLN A 34 -7.29 0.49 0.72
N ARG A 35 -8.10 0.06 -0.24
CA ARG A 35 -7.80 0.13 -1.67
C ARG A 35 -8.17 1.51 -2.23
N SER A 36 -7.66 1.82 -3.43
CA SER A 36 -7.98 3.06 -4.14
C SER A 36 -9.47 3.24 -4.45
N ASN A 37 -10.23 2.14 -4.53
CA ASN A 37 -11.68 2.16 -4.72
C ASN A 37 -12.46 2.38 -3.42
N GLY A 38 -11.78 2.62 -2.29
CA GLY A 38 -12.40 2.88 -0.99
C GLY A 38 -12.70 1.65 -0.14
N ASN A 39 -12.65 0.43 -0.70
CA ASN A 39 -12.89 -0.80 0.05
C ASN A 39 -11.76 -1.08 1.04
N ILE A 40 -12.09 -1.62 2.21
CA ILE A 40 -11.13 -2.16 3.16
C ILE A 40 -10.98 -3.65 2.91
N VAL A 41 -9.74 -4.08 2.71
CA VAL A 41 -9.41 -5.47 2.38
C VAL A 41 -8.42 -6.03 3.39
N ARG A 42 -8.66 -7.28 3.78
CA ARG A 42 -7.73 -8.11 4.53
C ARG A 42 -7.01 -9.04 3.56
N HIS A 43 -5.69 -8.97 3.53
CA HIS A 43 -4.81 -9.81 2.73
C HIS A 43 -4.12 -10.84 3.61
N TYR A 44 -4.07 -12.09 3.14
CA TYR A 44 -3.39 -13.19 3.81
C TYR A 44 -2.13 -13.60 3.03
N PRO A 45 -1.10 -14.15 3.73
CA PRO A 45 0.16 -14.56 3.11
C PRO A 45 0.08 -15.60 1.99
N ASP A 46 -1.00 -16.37 1.94
CA ASP A 46 -1.28 -17.37 0.90
C ASP A 46 -1.83 -16.75 -0.40
N GLY A 47 -2.02 -15.42 -0.44
CA GLY A 47 -2.57 -14.69 -1.57
C GLY A 47 -4.10 -14.53 -1.53
N HIS A 48 -4.77 -15.06 -0.52
CA HIS A 48 -6.20 -14.85 -0.32
C HIS A 48 -6.48 -13.39 0.12
N GLU A 49 -7.56 -12.81 -0.38
CA GLU A 49 -8.00 -11.46 -0.01
C GLU A 49 -9.50 -11.44 0.28
N GLU A 50 -9.88 -10.85 1.41
CA GLU A 50 -11.27 -10.68 1.84
C GLU A 50 -11.61 -9.19 1.90
N ILE A 51 -12.71 -8.78 1.27
CA ILE A 51 -13.28 -7.45 1.51
C ILE A 51 -13.98 -7.48 2.86
N ILE A 52 -13.49 -6.67 3.81
CA ILE A 52 -14.08 -6.57 5.15
C ILE A 52 -15.01 -5.37 5.29
N GLU A 53 -14.84 -4.35 4.46
CA GLU A 53 -15.75 -3.20 4.35
C GLU A 53 -15.80 -2.70 2.91
N TYR A 54 -17.00 -2.46 2.40
CA TYR A 54 -17.20 -1.83 1.09
C TYR A 54 -17.17 -0.31 1.24
N ALA A 55 -16.67 0.39 0.22
CA ALA A 55 -16.83 1.83 0.13
C ALA A 55 -18.31 2.21 0.23
N LYS A 56 -18.60 3.33 0.90
CA LYS A 56 -19.95 3.89 1.02
C LYS A 56 -20.40 4.55 -0.29
#